data_AF-A0AAV1C6Z1-F1
#
_entry.id   AF-A0AAV1C6Z1-F1
#
_cell.length_a   1.000
_cell.length_b   1.000
_cell.length_c   1.000
_cell.angle_alpha   90.00
_cell.angle_beta   90.00
_cell.angle_gamma   90.00
#
_symmetry.space_group_name_H-M   'P 1'
#
loop_
_entity.id
_entity.type
_entity.pdbx_description
1 polymer ?
#
loop_
_entity_poly.entity_id
_entity_poly.type
_entity_poly.pdbx_seq_one_letter_code
_entity_poly.pdbx_strand_id
1 'polypeptide(L)'
;MHNHWGGSFEINSGDHQSLTEDEKSRNMEWDRASVSHQQHYQHLDETQQSWLLGPPEKKKKKYVDLGCVVCSTKALKWTAYGILIAFFLIGLPVMIVKLVPKHKEKPPVPDNYTLALNKALLFFNAQKSGRLPKDNKIPWRGDSGLQDGSTLTDVKGGLVGGYYDAGDNIKFHFPMSFAMTMLSWSVIEYEHKYRTIDEYNHVRELIKWGTDYLLLTFNSSATDINKVYSQVGTATNFSTTPDDHYCWTRPEDMDYPRQVLRADTASDLGSEMAAALAAASIVFRDDDLYSKKLVKAATTVFAFARDKNRGRYSNGNSFIEPFYNSTGYWDEFLWGSAWMYYATGNVTYLRKATAPGGFTKHGKADRMIPDLSVLSWDNKFPAAMLLLTRMRMVLNPGYPYEEMLKSYHNLTGLTMCSYLQRYNVFNWTQGILVGKSKQLAKISSSCFLTSVCREANILVMTFSRGPDPAGPWTRAKSSIRRQCSFLGISFR
;
A
#
# COMPACT_ATOMS: atom_id res chain seq x y z
N MET A 1 -4.93 29.83 17.29
CA MET A 1 -6.20 29.94 18.04
C MET A 1 -6.47 31.41 18.29
N HIS A 2 -7.61 31.92 17.86
CA HIS A 2 -8.34 33.05 18.46
C HIS A 2 -9.77 32.96 17.93
N ASN A 3 -10.76 33.26 18.76
CA ASN A 3 -12.18 33.14 18.42
C ASN A 3 -12.76 34.53 18.14
N HIS A 4 -13.72 34.61 17.22
CA HIS A 4 -14.55 35.81 17.07
C HIS A 4 -15.72 35.78 18.06
N TRP A 5 -16.16 36.98 18.47
CA TRP A 5 -17.35 37.27 19.28
C TRP A 5 -17.30 36.85 20.75
N GLY A 6 -16.83 37.78 21.58
CA GLY A 6 -17.31 37.96 22.95
C GLY A 6 -18.06 39.29 23.06
N GLY A 7 -19.04 39.37 23.95
CA GLY A 7 -19.89 40.55 24.17
C GLY A 7 -21.19 40.18 24.87
N SER A 8 -21.64 40.99 25.81
CA SER A 8 -22.84 40.77 26.65
C SER A 8 -23.72 42.02 26.65
N PHE A 9 -25.00 41.87 26.97
CA PHE A 9 -25.67 42.80 27.90
C PHE A 9 -26.87 42.12 28.59
N GLU A 10 -27.29 42.70 29.70
CA GLU A 10 -28.05 42.10 30.81
C GLU A 10 -29.54 42.51 30.82
N ILE A 11 -30.30 42.03 31.83
CA ILE A 11 -31.25 42.84 32.62
C ILE A 11 -31.73 42.08 33.89
N ASN A 12 -31.59 42.73 35.06
CA ASN A 12 -32.38 42.72 36.33
C ASN A 12 -33.30 41.54 36.74
N SER A 13 -33.60 41.28 38.04
CA SER A 13 -33.09 41.82 39.34
C SER A 13 -33.73 41.10 40.54
N GLY A 14 -33.03 40.99 41.68
CA GLY A 14 -33.56 40.58 43.00
C GLY A 14 -33.68 39.05 43.21
N ASP A 15 -33.68 38.52 44.44
CA ASP A 15 -33.38 39.16 45.74
C ASP A 15 -32.97 38.11 46.82
N HIS A 16 -32.41 38.57 47.95
CA HIS A 16 -32.14 37.88 49.25
C HIS A 16 -32.18 36.32 49.34
N GLN A 17 -31.06 35.61 49.51
CA GLN A 17 -30.30 35.33 50.76
C GLN A 17 -30.70 34.06 51.57
N SER A 18 -29.70 33.18 51.75
CA SER A 18 -29.49 32.23 52.88
C SER A 18 -30.38 30.95 52.96
N LEU A 19 -29.98 29.83 53.57
CA LEU A 19 -28.78 29.49 54.40
C LEU A 19 -28.01 28.26 53.87
N THR A 20 -26.83 28.02 54.45
CA THR A 20 -25.88 26.90 54.20
C THR A 20 -26.02 25.75 55.19
N GLU A 21 -25.53 24.55 54.85
CA GLU A 21 -24.67 23.75 55.75
C GLU A 21 -23.87 22.66 54.99
N ASP A 22 -22.73 22.25 55.55
CA ASP A 22 -21.69 21.40 54.92
C ASP A 22 -21.35 20.17 55.79
N GLU A 23 -20.92 19.05 55.19
CA GLU A 23 -20.45 17.86 55.93
C GLU A 23 -18.93 17.87 56.21
N LYS A 24 -18.48 17.39 57.39
CA LYS A 24 -17.69 16.12 57.56
C LYS A 24 -16.93 15.93 58.89
N SER A 25 -17.29 14.89 59.66
CA SER A 25 -16.40 14.07 60.54
C SER A 25 -17.17 12.84 61.11
N ARG A 26 -16.59 11.72 61.59
CA ARG A 26 -15.28 11.04 61.38
C ARG A 26 -15.28 9.61 62.03
N ASN A 27 -14.59 8.66 61.38
CA ASN A 27 -13.88 7.49 61.97
C ASN A 27 -14.63 6.31 62.67
N MET A 28 -13.89 5.19 62.81
CA MET A 28 -14.08 3.94 63.59
C MET A 28 -15.18 2.97 63.08
N GLU A 29 -14.98 1.66 62.78
CA GLU A 29 -13.95 0.63 63.08
C GLU A 29 -14.12 -0.16 64.41
N TRP A 30 -14.56 -1.43 64.34
CA TRP A 30 -13.85 -2.60 64.91
C TRP A 30 -14.46 -3.96 64.45
N ASP A 31 -13.71 -5.06 64.60
CA ASP A 31 -14.02 -6.46 64.21
C ASP A 31 -14.23 -7.41 65.42
N ARG A 32 -15.05 -8.48 65.29
CA ARG A 32 -14.65 -9.92 65.53
C ARG A 32 -15.78 -10.94 65.81
N ALA A 33 -15.73 -11.99 64.98
CA ALA A 33 -16.08 -13.41 65.09
C ALA A 33 -16.41 -14.12 66.44
N SER A 34 -17.41 -15.03 66.37
CA SER A 34 -17.40 -16.43 66.91
C SER A 34 -18.60 -17.22 66.32
N VAL A 35 -18.44 -18.21 65.44
CA VAL A 35 -18.12 -19.65 65.68
C VAL A 35 -19.18 -20.44 66.48
N SER A 36 -19.93 -21.33 65.80
CA SER A 36 -20.28 -22.71 66.21
C SER A 36 -21.34 -23.35 65.28
N HIS A 37 -21.46 -24.68 65.28
CA HIS A 37 -22.35 -25.47 64.41
C HIS A 37 -22.66 -26.84 65.06
N GLN A 38 -23.76 -27.52 64.67
CA GLN A 38 -24.22 -28.84 65.20
C GLN A 38 -24.63 -28.81 66.70
N GLN A 39 -25.44 -29.71 67.32
CA GLN A 39 -26.16 -30.96 66.96
C GLN A 39 -27.30 -31.16 68.05
N HIS A 40 -28.29 -32.08 68.07
CA HIS A 40 -28.79 -33.14 67.18
C HIS A 40 -30.24 -33.59 67.56
N TYR A 41 -30.73 -34.69 66.95
CA TYR A 41 -31.80 -35.62 67.38
C TYR A 41 -33.29 -35.20 67.50
N GLN A 42 -34.15 -36.20 67.78
CA GLN A 42 -35.53 -36.36 67.29
C GLN A 42 -36.51 -36.97 68.32
N HIS A 43 -37.80 -36.70 68.11
CA HIS A 43 -38.95 -37.63 68.24
C HIS A 43 -39.26 -38.30 69.61
N LEU A 44 -40.21 -37.70 70.33
CA LEU A 44 -41.25 -38.36 71.14
C LEU A 44 -42.51 -37.46 71.12
N ASP A 45 -43.76 -37.94 71.19
CA ASP A 45 -44.30 -39.19 70.63
C ASP A 45 -45.82 -39.00 70.38
N GLU A 46 -46.45 -39.83 69.56
CA GLU A 46 -47.89 -39.77 69.31
C GLU A 46 -48.69 -40.42 70.45
N THR A 47 -49.37 -39.66 71.34
CA THR A 47 -50.52 -40.21 72.11
C THR A 47 -51.43 -39.22 72.89
N GLN A 48 -51.42 -37.90 72.63
CA GLN A 48 -52.44 -37.01 73.23
C GLN A 48 -53.39 -36.34 72.22
N GLN A 49 -54.60 -36.92 72.18
CA GLN A 49 -55.87 -36.21 72.12
C GLN A 49 -56.16 -35.37 70.88
N SER A 50 -56.38 -36.12 69.79
CA SER A 50 -57.53 -35.90 68.91
C SER A 50 -58.80 -35.56 69.71
N TRP A 51 -59.16 -34.27 69.77
CA TRP A 51 -60.52 -33.80 70.06
C TRP A 51 -60.88 -32.62 69.15
N LEU A 52 -61.96 -32.80 68.39
CA LEU A 52 -62.75 -31.76 67.69
C LEU A 52 -62.02 -30.89 66.65
N LEU A 53 -62.28 -31.21 65.38
CA LEU A 53 -61.81 -30.47 64.20
C LEU A 53 -62.45 -29.07 64.09
N GLY A 54 -61.61 -28.04 64.02
CA GLY A 54 -61.94 -26.71 63.48
C GLY A 54 -61.06 -26.39 62.25
N PRO A 55 -61.53 -25.58 61.28
CA PRO A 55 -60.79 -25.35 60.03
C PRO A 55 -59.49 -24.55 60.23
N PRO A 56 -58.43 -24.84 59.45
CA PRO A 56 -57.06 -24.41 59.78
C PRO A 56 -56.75 -22.95 59.42
N GLU A 57 -56.19 -22.20 60.38
CA GLU A 57 -55.59 -20.89 60.12
C GLU A 57 -54.34 -20.99 59.23
N LYS A 58 -54.38 -20.31 58.08
CA LYS A 58 -53.24 -20.28 57.14
C LYS A 58 -52.20 -19.26 57.60
N LYS A 59 -50.97 -19.72 57.89
CA LYS A 59 -49.82 -18.88 58.26
C LYS A 59 -49.66 -17.70 57.29
N LYS A 60 -49.87 -16.48 57.79
CA LYS A 60 -49.87 -15.23 57.00
C LYS A 60 -48.50 -15.00 56.36
N LYS A 61 -48.45 -14.85 55.03
CA LYS A 61 -47.21 -14.49 54.31
C LYS A 61 -46.83 -13.04 54.64
N LYS A 62 -45.57 -12.78 55.04
CA LYS A 62 -45.06 -11.40 55.15
C LYS A 62 -44.89 -10.79 53.75
N TYR A 63 -45.68 -9.77 53.46
CA TYR A 63 -45.46 -8.82 52.37
C TYR A 63 -44.73 -7.58 52.89
N VAL A 64 -44.12 -6.82 51.99
CA VAL A 64 -43.63 -5.46 52.27
C VAL A 64 -44.35 -4.54 51.30
N ASP A 65 -44.89 -3.45 51.81
CA ASP A 65 -45.61 -2.47 51.01
C ASP A 65 -44.65 -1.34 50.59
N LEU A 66 -44.74 -0.94 49.33
CA LEU A 66 -43.93 0.11 48.71
C LEU A 66 -44.85 1.14 48.04
N GLY A 67 -45.91 1.54 48.75
CA GLY A 67 -46.78 2.68 48.44
C GLY A 67 -47.81 2.44 47.33
N CYS A 68 -47.46 1.67 46.30
CA CYS A 68 -48.37 1.33 45.19
C CYS A 68 -48.39 -0.15 44.78
N VAL A 69 -47.50 -1.02 45.31
CA VAL A 69 -47.48 -2.46 44.96
C VAL A 69 -47.10 -3.32 46.16
N VAL A 70 -47.97 -4.27 46.52
CA VAL A 70 -47.78 -5.22 47.62
C VAL A 70 -47.00 -6.45 47.13
N CYS A 71 -45.66 -6.41 47.20
CA CYS A 71 -44.81 -7.53 46.79
C CYS A 71 -44.51 -8.51 47.92
N SER A 72 -44.47 -9.82 47.60
CA SER A 72 -44.08 -10.83 48.60
C SER A 72 -42.58 -10.75 48.91
N THR A 73 -42.20 -10.92 50.18
CA THR A 73 -40.80 -10.88 50.62
C THR A 73 -39.90 -11.91 49.96
N LYS A 74 -40.45 -13.02 49.43
CA LYS A 74 -39.70 -13.97 48.61
C LYS A 74 -39.46 -13.43 47.19
N ALA A 75 -40.49 -12.89 46.54
CA ALA A 75 -40.36 -12.33 45.18
C ALA A 75 -39.37 -11.16 45.15
N LEU A 76 -39.46 -10.23 46.11
CA LEU A 76 -38.56 -9.07 46.19
C LEU A 76 -37.09 -9.47 46.42
N LYS A 77 -36.82 -10.56 47.16
CA LYS A 77 -35.47 -11.11 47.28
C LYS A 77 -34.98 -11.73 45.97
N TRP A 78 -35.82 -12.49 45.26
CA TRP A 78 -35.44 -13.09 43.98
C TRP A 78 -35.21 -12.05 42.87
N THR A 79 -35.99 -10.97 42.81
CA THR A 79 -35.74 -9.87 41.86
C THR A 79 -34.47 -9.10 42.21
N ALA A 80 -34.21 -8.83 43.49
CA ALA A 80 -32.96 -8.22 43.94
C ALA A 80 -31.73 -9.07 43.56
N TYR A 81 -31.77 -10.39 43.80
CA TYR A 81 -30.71 -11.30 43.35
C TYR A 81 -30.56 -11.32 41.82
N GLY A 82 -31.68 -11.32 41.06
CA GLY A 82 -31.65 -11.26 39.60
C GLY A 82 -30.98 -9.99 39.05
N ILE A 83 -31.29 -8.82 39.62
CA ILE A 83 -30.66 -7.54 39.28
C ILE A 83 -29.17 -7.56 39.62
N LEU A 84 -28.80 -8.08 40.79
CA LEU A 84 -27.41 -8.16 41.25
C LEU A 84 -26.58 -9.11 40.38
N ILE A 85 -27.13 -10.26 39.97
CA ILE A 85 -26.52 -11.18 39.00
C ILE A 85 -26.38 -10.50 37.62
N ALA A 86 -27.40 -9.81 37.13
CA ALA A 86 -27.34 -9.07 35.86
C ALA A 86 -26.27 -7.95 35.90
N PHE A 87 -26.10 -7.28 37.04
CA PHE A 87 -25.03 -6.31 37.23
C PHE A 87 -23.63 -6.96 37.11
N PHE A 88 -23.39 -8.11 37.75
CA PHE A 88 -22.09 -8.79 37.65
C PHE A 88 -21.83 -9.43 36.28
N LEU A 89 -22.86 -9.95 35.59
CA LEU A 89 -22.72 -10.61 34.28
C LEU A 89 -22.69 -9.63 33.08
N ILE A 90 -23.33 -8.46 33.19
CA ILE A 90 -23.49 -7.52 32.06
C ILE A 90 -22.94 -6.13 32.42
N GLY A 91 -23.31 -5.59 33.59
CA GLY A 91 -22.86 -4.27 34.06
C GLY A 91 -21.34 -4.19 34.24
N LEU A 92 -20.76 -5.12 35.01
CA LEU A 92 -19.35 -5.12 35.35
C LEU A 92 -18.44 -5.27 34.11
N PRO A 93 -18.67 -6.20 33.16
CA PRO A 93 -17.84 -6.30 31.95
C PRO A 93 -17.95 -5.06 31.05
N VAL A 94 -19.16 -4.50 30.88
CA VAL A 94 -19.35 -3.26 30.10
C VAL A 94 -18.65 -2.08 30.77
N MET A 95 -18.73 -1.97 32.10
CA MET A 95 -18.03 -0.93 32.87
C MET A 95 -16.51 -1.07 32.76
N ILE A 96 -15.96 -2.28 32.85
CA ILE A 96 -14.53 -2.54 32.63
C ILE A 96 -14.12 -2.15 31.20
N VAL A 97 -14.86 -2.57 30.17
CA VAL A 97 -14.59 -2.22 28.76
C VAL A 97 -14.69 -0.70 28.48
N LYS A 98 -15.46 0.04 29.29
CA LYS A 98 -15.61 1.50 29.21
C LYS A 98 -14.53 2.26 30.00
N LEU A 99 -14.09 1.74 31.15
CA LEU A 99 -13.17 2.41 32.08
C LEU A 99 -11.71 2.01 31.90
N VAL A 100 -11.41 0.82 31.36
CA VAL A 100 -10.02 0.42 31.04
C VAL A 100 -9.44 1.47 30.07
N PRO A 101 -8.34 2.15 30.44
CA PRO A 101 -7.71 3.12 29.57
C PRO A 101 -7.18 2.41 28.32
N LYS A 102 -7.92 2.51 27.21
CA LYS A 102 -7.42 2.13 25.89
C LYS A 102 -6.05 2.77 25.73
N HIS A 103 -5.01 1.96 25.56
CA HIS A 103 -3.66 2.46 25.31
C HIS A 103 -3.75 3.46 24.15
N LYS A 104 -3.57 4.74 24.45
CA LYS A 104 -3.32 5.75 23.43
C LYS A 104 -2.00 5.33 22.81
N GLU A 105 -2.06 4.77 21.60
CA GLU A 105 -0.86 4.50 20.81
C GLU A 105 0.01 5.75 20.87
N LYS A 106 1.26 5.61 21.33
CA LYS A 106 2.19 6.74 21.34
C LYS A 106 2.24 7.25 19.89
N PRO A 107 2.07 8.57 19.65
CA PRO A 107 2.21 9.08 18.30
C PRO A 107 3.60 8.63 17.79
N PRO A 108 3.69 8.06 16.57
CA PRO A 108 4.98 7.65 16.04
C PRO A 108 5.92 8.86 16.03
N VAL A 109 7.19 8.61 16.32
CA VAL A 109 8.24 9.62 16.24
C VAL A 109 8.16 10.29 14.86
N PRO A 110 8.43 11.60 14.72
CA PRO A 110 8.44 12.24 13.41
C PRO A 110 9.52 11.64 12.49
N ASP A 111 9.15 10.63 11.71
CA ASP A 111 9.98 10.03 10.68
C ASP A 111 10.51 11.14 9.75
N ASN A 112 11.82 11.21 9.56
CA ASN A 112 12.42 12.16 8.62
C ASN A 112 12.30 11.62 7.19
N TYR A 113 11.10 11.73 6.60
CA TYR A 113 10.83 11.25 5.24
C TYR A 113 11.72 11.90 4.18
N THR A 114 12.17 13.15 4.40
CA THR A 114 13.14 13.82 3.53
C THR A 114 14.48 13.08 3.52
N LEU A 115 15.00 12.70 4.70
CA LEU A 115 16.21 11.88 4.83
C LEU A 115 16.04 10.48 4.23
N ALA A 116 14.85 9.87 4.38
CA ALA A 116 14.55 8.58 3.77
C ALA A 116 14.54 8.65 2.23
N LEU A 117 13.93 9.69 1.65
CA LEU A 117 13.87 9.91 0.21
C LEU A 117 15.25 10.26 -0.37
N ASN A 118 16.01 11.16 0.27
CA ASN A 118 17.41 11.44 -0.07
C ASN A 118 18.24 10.15 -0.12
N LYS A 119 18.14 9.29 0.91
CA LYS A 119 18.82 7.98 0.94
C LYS A 119 18.35 7.03 -0.17
N ALA A 120 17.06 7.04 -0.51
CA ALA A 120 16.53 6.23 -1.61
C ALA A 120 17.05 6.68 -2.99
N LEU A 121 17.29 7.98 -3.19
CA LEU A 121 17.94 8.51 -4.40
C LEU A 121 19.45 8.22 -4.40
N LEU A 122 20.11 8.32 -3.24
CA LEU A 122 21.51 7.90 -3.08
C LEU A 122 21.73 6.40 -3.35
N PHE A 123 20.75 5.53 -3.07
CA PHE A 123 20.79 4.13 -3.49
C PHE A 123 20.93 3.97 -5.01
N PHE A 124 20.14 4.68 -5.83
CA PHE A 124 20.31 4.62 -7.29
C PHE A 124 21.72 5.06 -7.73
N ASN A 125 22.31 6.10 -7.11
CA ASN A 125 23.70 6.48 -7.39
C ASN A 125 24.69 5.36 -7.08
N ALA A 126 24.46 4.59 -6.01
CA ALA A 126 25.29 3.45 -5.64
C ALA A 126 25.16 2.29 -6.64
N GLN A 127 24.02 2.16 -7.33
CA GLN A 127 23.78 1.17 -8.38
C GLN A 127 24.27 1.57 -9.79
N LYS A 128 24.71 2.81 -10.02
CA LYS A 128 25.13 3.26 -11.38
C LYS A 128 26.29 2.40 -11.91
N SER A 129 26.17 1.92 -13.14
CA SER A 129 27.24 1.25 -13.89
C SER A 129 27.72 2.12 -15.05
N GLY A 130 28.95 1.93 -15.52
CA GLY A 130 29.56 2.72 -16.58
C GLY A 130 30.57 3.74 -16.05
N ARG A 131 30.87 4.76 -16.86
CA ARG A 131 31.73 5.89 -16.49
C ARG A 131 30.94 6.88 -15.64
N LEU A 132 31.21 6.96 -14.35
CA LEU A 132 30.43 7.75 -13.39
C LEU A 132 30.65 9.27 -13.58
N PRO A 133 29.64 10.12 -13.28
CA PRO A 133 29.81 11.55 -13.30
C PRO A 133 30.68 12.02 -12.12
N LYS A 134 31.44 13.10 -12.29
CA LYS A 134 32.42 13.58 -11.28
C LYS A 134 31.78 14.01 -9.95
N ASP A 135 30.50 14.36 -10.00
CA ASP A 135 29.63 14.78 -8.91
C ASP A 135 28.71 13.64 -8.40
N ASN A 136 28.99 12.39 -8.78
CA ASN A 136 28.30 11.21 -8.24
C ASN A 136 28.40 11.20 -6.71
N LYS A 137 27.26 11.31 -6.02
CA LYS A 137 27.15 11.55 -4.56
C LYS A 137 27.58 10.36 -3.68
N ILE A 138 28.26 9.36 -4.25
CA ILE A 138 28.71 8.11 -3.62
C ILE A 138 30.22 7.96 -3.85
N PRO A 139 31.07 8.40 -2.90
CA PRO A 139 32.52 8.52 -3.12
C PRO A 139 33.31 7.20 -3.11
N TRP A 140 32.64 6.09 -2.78
CA TRP A 140 33.23 4.74 -2.76
C TRP A 140 32.91 3.91 -4.03
N ARG A 141 32.15 4.46 -4.97
CA ARG A 141 31.89 3.88 -6.29
C ARG A 141 32.80 4.51 -7.34
N GLY A 142 33.27 3.71 -8.29
CA GLY A 142 34.11 4.14 -9.41
C GLY A 142 33.58 3.68 -10.77
N ASP A 143 34.34 4.00 -11.82
CA ASP A 143 34.03 3.60 -13.19
C ASP A 143 34.04 2.07 -13.34
N SER A 144 32.94 1.50 -13.85
CA SER A 144 32.74 0.04 -13.88
C SER A 144 32.03 -0.43 -15.16
N GLY A 145 32.19 -1.71 -15.54
CA GLY A 145 31.49 -2.26 -16.72
C GLY A 145 31.80 -1.53 -18.03
N LEU A 146 33.02 -0.99 -18.18
CA LEU A 146 33.41 -0.14 -19.32
C LEU A 146 33.57 -0.89 -20.65
N GLN A 147 33.53 -2.23 -20.62
CA GLN A 147 33.62 -3.11 -21.80
C GLN A 147 32.27 -3.79 -22.13
N ASP A 148 31.21 -3.47 -21.39
CA ASP A 148 29.86 -4.03 -21.57
C ASP A 148 29.41 -3.81 -23.02
N GLY A 149 29.21 -4.90 -23.78
CA GLY A 149 28.81 -4.83 -25.19
C GLY A 149 29.83 -4.20 -26.16
N SER A 150 31.10 -4.06 -25.78
CA SER A 150 32.18 -3.52 -26.65
C SER A 150 32.38 -4.27 -27.97
N THR A 151 31.98 -5.55 -28.03
CA THR A 151 32.05 -6.41 -29.22
C THR A 151 30.83 -6.32 -30.14
N LEU A 152 29.82 -5.50 -29.80
CA LEU A 152 28.61 -5.34 -30.60
C LEU A 152 28.86 -4.42 -31.81
N THR A 153 28.61 -4.93 -33.01
CA THR A 153 28.84 -4.19 -34.27
C THR A 153 27.77 -3.13 -34.58
N ASP A 154 26.60 -3.20 -33.95
CA ASP A 154 25.46 -2.31 -34.16
C ASP A 154 25.23 -1.29 -33.03
N VAL A 155 26.01 -1.36 -31.93
CA VAL A 155 25.96 -0.40 -30.82
C VAL A 155 27.34 0.26 -30.65
N LYS A 156 27.53 1.42 -31.30
CA LYS A 156 28.80 2.16 -31.25
C LYS A 156 29.11 2.62 -29.82
N GLY A 157 30.12 2.02 -29.21
CA GLY A 157 30.52 2.28 -27.82
C GLY A 157 29.95 1.30 -26.79
N GLY A 158 29.19 0.29 -27.24
CA GLY A 158 28.64 -0.77 -26.38
C GLY A 158 27.48 -0.33 -25.49
N LEU A 159 27.20 -1.15 -24.49
CA LEU A 159 26.16 -1.01 -23.47
C LEU A 159 26.78 -0.56 -22.13
N VAL A 160 27.61 0.48 -22.19
CA VAL A 160 28.18 1.15 -21.02
C VAL A 160 27.15 2.14 -20.45
N GLY A 161 27.00 2.19 -19.12
CA GLY A 161 25.94 2.96 -18.45
C GLY A 161 24.93 2.06 -17.73
N GLY A 162 23.80 2.65 -17.32
CA GLY A 162 22.68 1.93 -16.71
C GLY A 162 22.87 1.63 -15.22
N TYR A 163 22.07 0.70 -14.71
CA TYR A 163 22.08 0.30 -13.30
C TYR A 163 22.38 -1.19 -13.13
N TYR A 164 23.06 -1.53 -12.04
CA TYR A 164 23.11 -2.89 -11.51
C TYR A 164 21.83 -3.19 -10.71
N ASP A 165 21.30 -4.41 -10.80
CA ASP A 165 19.96 -4.73 -10.27
C ASP A 165 19.91 -4.76 -8.74
N ALA A 166 20.79 -5.54 -8.10
CA ALA A 166 20.71 -5.81 -6.66
C ALA A 166 22.08 -5.67 -5.97
N GLY A 167 22.56 -6.73 -5.32
CA GLY A 167 23.93 -6.83 -4.78
C GLY A 167 24.92 -7.47 -5.76
N ASP A 168 24.47 -7.71 -6.99
CA ASP A 168 25.22 -8.24 -8.12
C ASP A 168 25.54 -7.14 -9.14
N ASN A 169 26.31 -7.47 -10.17
CA ASN A 169 26.72 -6.57 -11.24
C ASN A 169 26.00 -6.88 -12.58
N ILE A 170 24.91 -7.65 -12.55
CA ILE A 170 24.05 -7.90 -13.71
C ILE A 170 23.16 -6.69 -13.99
N LYS A 171 23.03 -6.34 -15.27
CA LYS A 171 22.07 -5.35 -15.78
C LYS A 171 20.82 -6.07 -16.28
N PHE A 172 19.87 -6.41 -15.40
CA PHE A 172 18.57 -6.95 -15.81
C PHE A 172 17.67 -5.83 -16.35
N HIS A 173 17.42 -5.79 -17.67
CA HIS A 173 16.76 -4.61 -18.27
C HIS A 173 15.26 -4.50 -17.91
N PHE A 174 14.60 -5.61 -17.56
CA PHE A 174 13.17 -5.63 -17.22
C PHE A 174 12.86 -4.94 -15.87
N PRO A 175 13.46 -5.36 -14.73
CA PRO A 175 13.33 -4.65 -13.46
C PRO A 175 13.92 -3.23 -13.52
N MET A 176 15.01 -2.99 -14.27
CA MET A 176 15.57 -1.64 -14.47
C MET A 176 14.56 -0.71 -15.15
N SER A 177 13.88 -1.17 -16.21
CA SER A 177 12.86 -0.39 -16.90
C SER A 177 11.70 -0.07 -15.96
N PHE A 178 11.17 -1.07 -15.24
CA PHE A 178 10.15 -0.87 -14.20
C PHE A 178 10.56 0.17 -13.14
N ALA A 179 11.80 0.11 -12.66
CA ALA A 179 12.32 1.08 -11.70
C ALA A 179 12.32 2.50 -12.28
N MET A 180 12.70 2.68 -13.55
CA MET A 180 12.67 3.98 -14.23
C MET A 180 11.25 4.50 -14.49
N THR A 181 10.29 3.62 -14.83
CA THR A 181 8.87 3.97 -14.94
C THR A 181 8.30 4.43 -13.61
N MET A 182 8.58 3.69 -12.53
CA MET A 182 8.09 4.02 -11.18
C MET A 182 8.73 5.30 -10.63
N LEU A 183 10.04 5.50 -10.85
CA LEU A 183 10.73 6.73 -10.46
C LEU A 183 10.15 7.93 -11.22
N SER A 184 9.97 7.81 -12.54
CA SER A 184 9.34 8.82 -13.39
C SER A 184 7.90 9.14 -12.95
N TRP A 185 7.08 8.13 -12.68
CA TRP A 185 5.72 8.32 -12.18
C TRP A 185 5.71 9.07 -10.85
N SER A 186 6.62 8.73 -9.92
CA SER A 186 6.72 9.45 -8.65
C SER A 186 7.01 10.94 -8.84
N VAL A 187 7.82 11.31 -9.84
CA VAL A 187 8.11 12.73 -10.17
C VAL A 187 6.90 13.39 -10.83
N ILE A 188 6.17 12.70 -11.72
CA ILE A 188 4.96 13.24 -12.37
C ILE A 188 3.88 13.59 -11.32
N GLU A 189 3.71 12.77 -10.28
CA GLU A 189 2.72 13.03 -9.22
C GLU A 189 3.23 14.05 -8.18
N TYR A 190 4.52 13.96 -7.81
CA TYR A 190 5.06 14.63 -6.63
C TYR A 190 6.20 15.63 -6.92
N GLU A 191 6.29 16.15 -8.15
CA GLU A 191 7.27 17.17 -8.58
C GLU A 191 7.45 18.30 -7.56
N HIS A 192 6.35 18.87 -7.06
CA HIS A 192 6.39 19.94 -6.06
C HIS A 192 7.06 19.49 -4.74
N LYS A 193 6.89 18.23 -4.32
CA LYS A 193 7.52 17.68 -3.11
C LYS A 193 9.03 17.50 -3.34
N TYR A 194 9.43 16.99 -4.50
CA TYR A 194 10.85 16.89 -4.89
C TYR A 194 11.54 18.27 -4.99
N ARG A 195 10.86 19.28 -5.55
CA ARG A 195 11.37 20.66 -5.61
C ARG A 195 11.49 21.29 -4.22
N THR A 196 10.56 21.01 -3.30
CA THR A 196 10.56 21.54 -1.92
C THR A 196 11.75 21.05 -1.09
N ILE A 197 12.37 19.92 -1.46
CA ILE A 197 13.53 19.34 -0.77
C ILE A 197 14.84 19.39 -1.58
N ASP A 198 14.86 20.15 -2.69
CA ASP A 198 15.98 20.28 -3.64
C ASP A 198 16.47 18.97 -4.29
N GLU A 199 15.62 17.94 -4.34
CA GLU A 199 15.95 16.65 -4.97
C GLU A 199 15.47 16.55 -6.43
N TYR A 200 14.73 17.54 -6.94
CA TYR A 200 14.11 17.48 -8.28
C TYR A 200 15.11 17.30 -9.43
N ASN A 201 16.23 18.03 -9.42
CA ASN A 201 17.25 17.90 -10.47
C ASN A 201 17.99 16.56 -10.37
N HIS A 202 18.19 16.06 -9.15
CA HIS A 202 18.88 14.81 -8.86
C HIS A 202 18.04 13.57 -9.22
N VAL A 203 16.74 13.54 -8.88
CA VAL A 203 15.85 12.45 -9.33
C VAL A 203 15.70 12.44 -10.86
N ARG A 204 15.74 13.60 -11.52
CA ARG A 204 15.80 13.69 -12.98
C ARG A 204 17.09 13.12 -13.54
N GLU A 205 18.25 13.49 -13.01
CA GLU A 205 19.55 12.92 -13.40
C GLU A 205 19.54 11.38 -13.30
N LEU A 206 18.95 10.82 -12.23
CA LEU A 206 18.80 9.38 -12.04
C LEU A 206 17.86 8.72 -13.07
N ILE A 207 16.72 9.34 -13.38
CA ILE A 207 15.84 8.86 -14.47
C ILE A 207 16.60 8.90 -15.80
N LYS A 208 17.28 10.02 -16.09
CA LYS A 208 18.03 10.25 -17.34
C LYS A 208 19.14 9.22 -17.53
N TRP A 209 19.84 8.85 -16.46
CA TRP A 209 20.87 7.81 -16.48
C TRP A 209 20.33 6.46 -16.94
N GLY A 210 19.16 6.06 -16.43
CA GLY A 210 18.48 4.84 -16.85
C GLY A 210 17.93 4.94 -18.28
N THR A 211 17.28 6.05 -18.66
CA THR A 211 16.70 6.18 -20.00
C THR A 211 17.75 6.36 -21.09
N ASP A 212 18.86 7.06 -20.85
CA ASP A 212 19.99 7.10 -21.80
C ASP A 212 20.58 5.71 -22.04
N TYR A 213 20.66 4.87 -21.00
CA TYR A 213 21.06 3.48 -21.17
C TYR A 213 20.03 2.64 -21.95
N LEU A 214 18.74 2.74 -21.62
CA LEU A 214 17.68 2.03 -22.36
C LEU A 214 17.59 2.47 -23.84
N LEU A 215 18.04 3.68 -24.17
CA LEU A 215 18.16 4.15 -25.55
C LEU A 215 19.33 3.51 -26.33
N LEU A 216 20.26 2.81 -25.67
CA LEU A 216 21.34 2.01 -26.29
C LEU A 216 20.97 0.54 -26.50
N THR A 217 20.04 -0.01 -25.73
CA THR A 217 19.69 -1.45 -25.77
C THR A 217 18.88 -1.85 -27.01
N PHE A 218 18.57 -0.90 -27.89
CA PHE A 218 17.99 -1.13 -29.22
C PHE A 218 18.31 0.06 -30.13
N ASN A 219 18.01 -0.05 -31.44
CA ASN A 219 18.13 1.09 -32.35
C ASN A 219 16.97 2.07 -32.12
N SER A 220 17.09 2.88 -31.07
CA SER A 220 16.12 3.89 -30.63
C SER A 220 15.90 5.03 -31.63
N SER A 221 16.75 5.14 -32.65
CA SER A 221 16.59 6.11 -33.75
C SER A 221 15.87 5.55 -34.97
N ALA A 222 15.69 4.23 -35.08
CA ALA A 222 14.90 3.61 -36.13
C ALA A 222 13.39 3.83 -35.92
N THR A 223 12.62 3.72 -37.01
CA THR A 223 11.16 3.61 -36.99
C THR A 223 10.68 2.21 -36.62
N ASP A 224 11.54 1.21 -36.74
CA ASP A 224 11.22 -0.20 -36.58
C ASP A 224 12.48 -1.01 -36.17
N ILE A 225 12.29 -2.09 -35.40
CA ILE A 225 13.35 -2.97 -34.90
C ILE A 225 12.92 -4.44 -34.94
N ASN A 226 13.88 -5.37 -34.81
CA ASN A 226 13.67 -6.82 -34.81
C ASN A 226 14.19 -7.54 -33.55
N LYS A 227 14.89 -6.84 -32.66
CA LYS A 227 15.43 -7.32 -31.39
C LYS A 227 15.52 -6.19 -30.36
N VAL A 228 15.61 -6.56 -29.09
CA VAL A 228 16.18 -5.73 -28.02
C VAL A 228 17.32 -6.48 -27.33
N TYR A 229 18.29 -5.77 -26.78
CA TYR A 229 19.21 -6.33 -25.79
C TYR A 229 18.47 -6.43 -24.45
N SER A 230 18.50 -7.60 -23.82
CA SER A 230 17.71 -7.93 -22.64
C SER A 230 18.49 -7.92 -21.33
N GLN A 231 19.81 -8.13 -21.40
CA GLN A 231 20.67 -8.22 -20.23
C GLN A 231 22.14 -7.96 -20.59
N VAL A 232 22.93 -7.48 -19.63
CA VAL A 232 24.40 -7.52 -19.69
C VAL A 232 24.97 -8.06 -18.39
N GLY A 233 25.92 -8.99 -18.49
CA GLY A 233 26.29 -9.87 -17.39
C GLY A 233 25.35 -11.07 -17.30
N THR A 234 25.88 -12.21 -16.90
CA THR A 234 25.13 -13.46 -16.71
C THR A 234 25.64 -14.16 -15.45
N ALA A 235 24.76 -14.95 -14.84
CA ALA A 235 25.11 -15.86 -13.76
C ALA A 235 24.39 -17.20 -13.99
N THR A 236 25.01 -18.29 -13.54
CA THR A 236 24.45 -19.63 -13.66
C THR A 236 24.51 -20.33 -12.31
N ASN A 237 23.35 -20.66 -11.75
CA ASN A 237 23.26 -21.32 -10.44
C ASN A 237 24.12 -22.59 -10.39
N PHE A 238 25.00 -22.68 -9.39
CA PHE A 238 25.93 -23.80 -9.17
C PHE A 238 27.01 -23.99 -10.26
N SER A 239 27.29 -22.96 -11.06
CA SER A 239 28.41 -22.92 -12.01
C SER A 239 29.77 -22.90 -11.31
N THR A 240 30.77 -23.54 -11.94
CA THR A 240 32.19 -23.41 -11.60
C THR A 240 32.96 -22.49 -12.56
N THR A 241 32.30 -22.00 -13.62
CA THR A 241 32.84 -21.01 -14.55
C THR A 241 32.70 -19.60 -13.94
N PRO A 242 33.75 -18.75 -13.98
CA PRO A 242 33.65 -17.36 -13.55
C PRO A 242 32.53 -16.60 -14.27
N ASP A 243 31.55 -16.17 -13.48
CA ASP A 243 30.38 -15.38 -13.90
C ASP A 243 30.00 -14.38 -12.79
N ASP A 244 28.92 -13.62 -12.98
CA ASP A 244 28.58 -12.49 -12.12
C ASP A 244 28.25 -12.88 -10.66
N HIS A 245 27.80 -14.11 -10.41
CA HIS A 245 27.52 -14.62 -9.05
C HIS A 245 28.58 -15.60 -8.54
N TYR A 246 29.61 -15.90 -9.32
CA TYR A 246 30.72 -16.79 -8.94
C TYR A 246 31.63 -16.20 -7.85
N CYS A 247 31.85 -14.89 -7.86
CA CYS A 247 32.74 -14.22 -6.91
C CYS A 247 32.16 -12.90 -6.39
N TRP A 248 32.24 -12.67 -5.08
CA TRP A 248 31.86 -11.40 -4.47
C TRP A 248 32.98 -10.35 -4.69
N THR A 249 32.88 -9.61 -5.79
CA THR A 249 33.87 -8.58 -6.18
C THR A 249 33.25 -7.18 -6.28
N ARG A 250 34.09 -6.15 -6.27
CA ARG A 250 33.64 -4.77 -6.56
C ARG A 250 33.33 -4.64 -8.05
N PRO A 251 32.31 -3.87 -8.48
CA PRO A 251 32.04 -3.64 -9.91
C PRO A 251 33.24 -3.07 -10.68
N GLU A 252 34.12 -2.35 -10.01
CA GLU A 252 35.36 -1.80 -10.56
C GLU A 252 36.44 -2.86 -10.82
N ASP A 253 36.38 -4.03 -10.18
CA ASP A 253 37.36 -5.12 -10.25
C ASP A 253 36.85 -6.35 -11.04
N MET A 254 35.79 -6.23 -11.84
CA MET A 254 35.24 -7.36 -12.61
C MET A 254 36.20 -7.83 -13.73
N ASP A 255 36.66 -9.08 -13.64
CA ASP A 255 37.61 -9.71 -14.57
C ASP A 255 36.98 -10.80 -15.48
N TYR A 256 35.74 -11.19 -15.21
CA TYR A 256 35.01 -12.24 -15.92
C TYR A 256 34.27 -11.74 -17.20
N PRO A 257 33.99 -12.63 -18.18
CA PRO A 257 33.28 -12.25 -19.42
C PRO A 257 31.82 -11.81 -19.17
N ARG A 258 31.53 -10.52 -19.39
CA ARG A 258 30.18 -9.96 -19.21
C ARG A 258 29.34 -10.11 -20.48
N GLN A 259 28.76 -11.29 -20.67
CA GLN A 259 27.93 -11.63 -21.83
C GLN A 259 26.74 -10.67 -21.98
N VAL A 260 26.45 -10.26 -23.23
CA VAL A 260 25.22 -9.54 -23.59
C VAL A 260 24.18 -10.53 -24.11
N LEU A 261 22.95 -10.46 -23.61
CA LEU A 261 21.81 -11.23 -24.11
C LEU A 261 20.90 -10.36 -24.99
N ARG A 262 20.27 -10.98 -25.99
CA ARG A 262 19.26 -10.38 -26.86
C ARG A 262 17.96 -11.18 -26.84
N ALA A 263 16.85 -10.49 -27.10
CA ALA A 263 15.52 -11.10 -27.25
C ALA A 263 14.86 -10.59 -28.54
N ASP A 264 14.49 -11.53 -29.40
CA ASP A 264 13.79 -11.28 -30.67
C ASP A 264 12.24 -11.37 -30.51
N THR A 265 11.81 -11.86 -29.34
CA THR A 265 10.45 -11.85 -28.79
C THR A 265 10.51 -11.27 -27.37
N ALA A 266 9.95 -10.09 -27.14
CA ALA A 266 10.05 -9.41 -25.84
C ALA A 266 8.84 -8.49 -25.59
N SER A 267 7.64 -9.07 -25.53
CA SER A 267 6.38 -8.34 -25.35
C SER A 267 6.24 -7.67 -24.00
N ASP A 268 6.85 -8.26 -22.98
CA ASP A 268 6.93 -7.78 -21.61
C ASP A 268 8.01 -6.69 -21.48
N LEU A 269 9.28 -7.07 -21.60
CA LEU A 269 10.44 -6.19 -21.50
C LEU A 269 10.30 -4.97 -22.42
N GLY A 270 9.94 -5.16 -23.69
CA GLY A 270 9.83 -4.06 -24.65
C GLY A 270 8.65 -3.12 -24.37
N SER A 271 7.60 -3.59 -23.68
CA SER A 271 6.48 -2.73 -23.27
C SER A 271 6.76 -1.97 -21.98
N GLU A 272 7.50 -2.54 -21.02
CA GLU A 272 7.99 -1.80 -19.85
C GLU A 272 9.09 -0.81 -20.26
N MET A 273 9.97 -1.15 -21.21
CA MET A 273 10.91 -0.18 -21.81
C MET A 273 10.16 0.99 -22.46
N ALA A 274 9.06 0.72 -23.18
CA ALA A 274 8.21 1.79 -23.71
C ALA A 274 7.56 2.62 -22.60
N ALA A 275 7.06 1.99 -21.54
CA ALA A 275 6.48 2.68 -20.39
C ALA A 275 7.50 3.58 -19.69
N ALA A 276 8.73 3.11 -19.48
CA ALA A 276 9.83 3.86 -18.87
C ALA A 276 10.19 5.11 -19.68
N LEU A 277 10.42 4.94 -20.98
CA LEU A 277 10.75 6.03 -21.89
C LEU A 277 9.58 7.03 -22.04
N ALA A 278 8.34 6.54 -22.11
CA ALA A 278 7.14 7.38 -22.16
C ALA A 278 6.92 8.17 -20.88
N ALA A 279 7.00 7.55 -19.70
CA ALA A 279 6.88 8.22 -18.41
C ALA A 279 7.99 9.28 -18.25
N ALA A 280 9.24 8.93 -18.56
CA ALA A 280 10.34 9.88 -18.52
C ALA A 280 10.13 11.07 -19.47
N SER A 281 9.55 10.87 -20.66
CA SER A 281 9.29 11.98 -21.59
C SER A 281 8.38 13.08 -21.02
N ILE A 282 7.49 12.73 -20.08
CA ILE A 282 6.61 13.66 -19.35
C ILE A 282 7.38 14.39 -18.23
N VAL A 283 8.36 13.72 -17.61
CA VAL A 283 9.29 14.33 -16.64
C VAL A 283 10.23 15.33 -17.32
N PHE A 284 10.63 15.06 -18.55
CA PHE A 284 11.52 15.90 -19.37
C PHE A 284 10.78 16.80 -20.36
N ARG A 285 9.50 17.12 -20.15
CA ARG A 285 8.68 17.92 -21.10
C ARG A 285 9.19 19.36 -21.32
N ASP A 286 10.10 19.82 -20.48
CA ASP A 286 10.83 21.10 -20.56
C ASP A 286 12.09 21.01 -21.45
N ASP A 287 12.63 19.81 -21.68
CA ASP A 287 13.62 19.50 -22.71
C ASP A 287 12.90 18.85 -23.90
N ASP A 288 12.38 19.69 -24.79
CA ASP A 288 11.62 19.28 -25.98
C ASP A 288 12.37 18.25 -26.85
N LEU A 289 13.69 18.40 -27.00
CA LEU A 289 14.53 17.51 -27.80
C LEU A 289 14.66 16.13 -27.14
N TYR A 290 14.91 16.09 -25.83
CA TYR A 290 15.03 14.84 -25.10
C TYR A 290 13.66 14.15 -24.94
N SER A 291 12.61 14.90 -24.64
CA SER A 291 11.23 14.38 -24.58
C SER A 291 10.81 13.74 -25.91
N LYS A 292 11.03 14.41 -27.05
CA LYS A 292 10.74 13.84 -28.38
C LYS A 292 11.59 12.61 -28.71
N LYS A 293 12.88 12.60 -28.32
CA LYS A 293 13.76 11.43 -28.46
C LYS A 293 13.19 10.23 -27.69
N LEU A 294 12.78 10.44 -26.45
CA LEU A 294 12.16 9.41 -25.60
C LEU A 294 10.83 8.91 -26.17
N VAL A 295 9.91 9.80 -26.58
CA VAL A 295 8.62 9.43 -27.20
C VAL A 295 8.82 8.61 -28.47
N LYS A 296 9.75 9.01 -29.34
CA LYS A 296 10.07 8.25 -30.56
C LYS A 296 10.57 6.84 -30.23
N ALA A 297 11.54 6.73 -29.33
CA ALA A 297 12.10 5.44 -28.94
C ALA A 297 11.06 4.53 -28.26
N ALA A 298 10.23 5.09 -27.38
CA ALA A 298 9.10 4.40 -26.74
C ALA A 298 8.10 3.87 -27.79
N THR A 299 7.80 4.66 -28.81
CA THR A 299 6.93 4.28 -29.94
C THR A 299 7.50 3.08 -30.69
N THR A 300 8.80 3.12 -31.05
CA THR A 300 9.48 2.05 -31.79
C THR A 300 9.51 0.74 -30.99
N VAL A 301 9.92 0.77 -29.71
CA VAL A 301 10.03 -0.47 -28.90
C VAL A 301 8.66 -1.03 -28.53
N PHE A 302 7.64 -0.20 -28.31
CA PHE A 302 6.27 -0.66 -28.10
C PHE A 302 5.68 -1.35 -29.34
N ALA A 303 5.94 -0.82 -30.54
CA ALA A 303 5.50 -1.43 -31.79
C ALA A 303 6.11 -2.83 -31.99
N PHE A 304 7.42 -2.97 -31.73
CA PHE A 304 8.12 -4.26 -31.74
C PHE A 304 7.54 -5.24 -30.70
N ALA A 305 7.41 -4.82 -29.44
CA ALA A 305 6.94 -5.65 -28.34
C ALA A 305 5.51 -6.18 -28.55
N ARG A 306 4.63 -5.33 -29.10
CA ARG A 306 3.19 -5.59 -29.17
C ARG A 306 2.71 -6.09 -30.52
N ASP A 307 3.19 -5.53 -31.62
CA ASP A 307 2.58 -5.71 -32.95
C ASP A 307 3.43 -6.57 -33.91
N LYS A 308 4.62 -7.03 -33.48
CA LYS A 308 5.44 -8.04 -34.16
C LYS A 308 5.48 -9.40 -33.42
N ASN A 309 6.62 -9.71 -32.80
CA ASN A 309 6.99 -11.04 -32.34
C ASN A 309 6.55 -11.24 -30.88
N ARG A 310 5.29 -11.63 -30.67
CA ARG A 310 4.76 -11.78 -29.32
C ARG A 310 5.35 -12.98 -28.58
N GLY A 311 5.86 -12.72 -27.38
CA GLY A 311 6.47 -13.74 -26.51
C GLY A 311 7.09 -13.10 -25.27
N ARG A 312 7.35 -13.92 -24.23
CA ARG A 312 8.03 -13.44 -23.02
C ARG A 312 9.54 -13.41 -23.25
N TYR A 313 10.21 -12.33 -22.85
CA TYR A 313 11.67 -12.17 -23.08
C TYR A 313 12.53 -13.23 -22.38
N SER A 314 12.04 -13.83 -21.28
CA SER A 314 12.73 -14.85 -20.50
C SER A 314 12.58 -16.27 -21.05
N ASN A 315 11.58 -16.53 -21.91
CA ASN A 315 11.06 -17.87 -22.17
C ASN A 315 12.11 -18.86 -22.71
N GLY A 316 12.51 -19.82 -21.89
CA GLY A 316 13.53 -20.83 -22.23
C GLY A 316 14.98 -20.32 -22.18
N ASN A 317 15.23 -19.15 -21.59
CA ASN A 317 16.57 -18.60 -21.42
C ASN A 317 17.11 -18.89 -20.01
N SER A 318 18.07 -19.83 -19.93
CA SER A 318 18.70 -20.30 -18.68
C SER A 318 19.40 -19.21 -17.86
N PHE A 319 19.74 -18.07 -18.45
CA PHE A 319 20.38 -16.94 -17.76
C PHE A 319 19.38 -15.88 -17.25
N ILE A 320 18.08 -16.05 -17.54
CA ILE A 320 17.02 -15.09 -17.19
C ILE A 320 15.95 -15.76 -16.30
N GLU A 321 15.50 -16.97 -16.65
CA GLU A 321 14.44 -17.67 -15.91
C GLU A 321 14.76 -17.96 -14.43
N PRO A 322 16.02 -18.18 -13.99
CA PRO A 322 16.32 -18.34 -12.56
C PRO A 322 16.17 -17.05 -11.73
N PHE A 323 16.13 -15.86 -12.36
CA PHE A 323 16.24 -14.57 -11.67
C PHE A 323 15.00 -13.69 -11.87
N TYR A 324 14.65 -13.43 -13.14
CA TYR A 324 13.62 -12.48 -13.56
C TYR A 324 12.70 -13.09 -14.65
N ASN A 325 12.24 -14.32 -14.41
CA ASN A 325 11.26 -14.97 -15.30
C ASN A 325 9.95 -14.18 -15.33
N SER A 326 9.56 -13.69 -16.51
CA SER A 326 8.27 -13.07 -16.73
C SER A 326 7.14 -14.09 -16.55
N THR A 327 6.05 -13.75 -15.87
CA THR A 327 4.83 -14.60 -15.85
C THR A 327 3.84 -14.25 -16.96
N GLY A 328 3.99 -13.11 -17.63
CA GLY A 328 3.10 -12.67 -18.71
C GLY A 328 3.50 -11.33 -19.33
N TYR A 329 2.67 -10.85 -20.26
CA TYR A 329 2.84 -9.55 -20.94
C TYR A 329 1.52 -8.80 -21.18
N TRP A 330 0.41 -9.27 -20.61
CA TRP A 330 -0.92 -8.69 -20.85
C TRP A 330 -1.16 -7.43 -20.03
N ASP A 331 -0.69 -7.43 -18.79
CA ASP A 331 -0.53 -6.25 -17.95
C ASP A 331 0.44 -5.25 -18.57
N GLU A 332 1.54 -5.73 -19.16
CA GLU A 332 2.53 -4.89 -19.84
C GLU A 332 1.95 -4.18 -21.06
N PHE A 333 1.13 -4.87 -21.86
CA PHE A 333 0.39 -4.22 -22.94
C PHE A 333 -0.62 -3.19 -22.41
N LEU A 334 -1.21 -3.37 -21.23
CA LEU A 334 -2.10 -2.39 -20.60
C LEU A 334 -1.33 -1.18 -20.07
N TRP A 335 -0.19 -1.42 -19.42
CA TRP A 335 0.73 -0.46 -18.81
C TRP A 335 1.41 0.42 -19.86
N GLY A 336 2.07 -0.19 -20.85
CA GLY A 336 2.66 0.51 -21.99
C GLY A 336 1.62 1.30 -22.80
N SER A 337 0.42 0.74 -23.02
CA SER A 337 -0.66 1.50 -23.69
C SER A 337 -1.12 2.71 -22.86
N ALA A 338 -1.21 2.59 -21.53
CA ALA A 338 -1.58 3.71 -20.67
C ALA A 338 -0.51 4.82 -20.66
N TRP A 339 0.77 4.46 -20.53
CA TRP A 339 1.88 5.42 -20.55
C TRP A 339 2.09 6.08 -21.91
N MET A 340 2.02 5.31 -23.01
CA MET A 340 2.08 5.88 -24.35
C MET A 340 0.92 6.86 -24.62
N TYR A 341 -0.28 6.62 -24.07
CA TYR A 341 -1.36 7.60 -24.14
C TYR A 341 -1.06 8.86 -23.29
N TYR A 342 -0.63 8.70 -22.03
CA TYR A 342 -0.26 9.83 -21.16
C TYR A 342 0.84 10.72 -21.77
N ALA A 343 1.81 10.11 -22.47
CA ALA A 343 2.94 10.82 -23.08
C ALA A 343 2.63 11.48 -24.43
N THR A 344 1.69 10.94 -25.21
CA THR A 344 1.47 11.38 -26.61
C THR A 344 0.09 11.96 -26.91
N GLY A 345 -0.91 11.72 -26.06
CA GLY A 345 -2.32 12.01 -26.34
C GLY A 345 -2.93 11.19 -27.48
N ASN A 346 -2.16 10.32 -28.15
CA ASN A 346 -2.64 9.59 -29.32
C ASN A 346 -3.65 8.51 -28.91
N VAL A 347 -4.94 8.78 -29.20
CA VAL A 347 -6.10 7.92 -28.89
C VAL A 347 -5.98 6.47 -29.41
N THR A 348 -5.07 6.19 -30.34
CA THR A 348 -4.76 4.80 -30.71
C THR A 348 -4.21 4.01 -29.53
N TYR A 349 -3.44 4.61 -28.62
CA TYR A 349 -2.98 3.94 -27.40
C TYR A 349 -4.11 3.70 -26.39
N LEU A 350 -5.05 4.65 -26.23
CA LEU A 350 -6.25 4.44 -25.41
C LEU A 350 -7.11 3.29 -25.96
N ARG A 351 -7.42 3.32 -27.27
CA ARG A 351 -8.10 2.22 -27.99
C ARG A 351 -7.34 0.89 -27.88
N LYS A 352 -6.01 0.93 -27.86
CA LYS A 352 -5.13 -0.24 -27.68
C LYS A 352 -5.16 -0.79 -26.25
N ALA A 353 -5.45 0.03 -25.23
CA ALA A 353 -5.64 -0.37 -23.84
C ALA A 353 -7.06 -0.94 -23.59
N THR A 354 -8.08 -0.23 -24.06
CA THR A 354 -9.51 -0.55 -23.86
C THR A 354 -10.08 -1.50 -24.93
N ALA A 355 -9.24 -2.29 -25.59
CA ALA A 355 -9.68 -3.12 -26.71
C ALA A 355 -10.72 -4.18 -26.25
N PRO A 356 -11.76 -4.48 -27.05
CA PRO A 356 -12.72 -5.54 -26.76
C PRO A 356 -12.03 -6.88 -26.43
N GLY A 357 -12.60 -7.62 -25.49
CA GLY A 357 -11.93 -8.77 -24.85
C GLY A 357 -11.15 -8.35 -23.60
N GLY A 358 -10.32 -7.31 -23.70
CA GLY A 358 -9.66 -6.64 -22.58
C GLY A 358 -8.46 -7.40 -21.98
N PHE A 359 -7.33 -6.71 -21.85
CA PHE A 359 -6.09 -7.32 -21.32
C PHE A 359 -6.24 -7.91 -19.91
N THR A 360 -7.11 -7.33 -19.08
CA THR A 360 -7.41 -7.85 -17.73
C THR A 360 -8.06 -9.24 -17.75
N LYS A 361 -8.82 -9.60 -18.79
CA LYS A 361 -9.38 -10.96 -18.94
C LYS A 361 -8.32 -11.96 -19.40
N HIS A 362 -7.50 -11.58 -20.38
CA HIS A 362 -6.40 -12.41 -20.89
C HIS A 362 -5.36 -12.72 -19.80
N GLY A 363 -4.98 -11.72 -19.01
CA GLY A 363 -4.11 -11.89 -17.83
C GLY A 363 -4.83 -12.29 -16.53
N LYS A 364 -6.13 -12.57 -16.55
CA LYS A 364 -6.94 -13.05 -15.41
C LYS A 364 -7.03 -12.10 -14.20
N ALA A 365 -6.68 -10.82 -14.36
CA ALA A 365 -6.78 -9.79 -13.31
C ALA A 365 -8.23 -9.50 -12.90
N ASP A 366 -9.18 -9.70 -13.81
CA ASP A 366 -10.63 -9.64 -13.54
C ASP A 366 -11.10 -10.65 -12.49
N ARG A 367 -10.33 -11.73 -12.24
CA ARG A 367 -10.60 -12.76 -11.23
C ARG A 367 -10.18 -12.36 -9.81
N MET A 368 -9.66 -11.15 -9.59
CA MET A 368 -9.24 -10.62 -8.28
C MET A 368 -8.26 -11.54 -7.51
N ILE A 369 -7.36 -12.21 -8.24
CA ILE A 369 -6.31 -13.06 -7.64
C ILE A 369 -5.39 -12.17 -6.78
N PRO A 370 -5.04 -12.55 -5.52
CA PRO A 370 -4.27 -11.69 -4.62
C PRO A 370 -2.91 -11.25 -5.19
N ASP A 371 -2.13 -12.15 -5.79
CA ASP A 371 -0.83 -11.79 -6.36
C ASP A 371 -0.97 -10.83 -7.57
N LEU A 372 -1.98 -11.03 -8.43
CA LEU A 372 -2.31 -10.09 -9.51
C LEU A 372 -2.81 -8.72 -8.99
N SER A 373 -3.20 -8.63 -7.72
CA SER A 373 -3.59 -7.38 -7.07
C SER A 373 -2.39 -6.61 -6.49
N VAL A 374 -1.15 -7.12 -6.58
CA VAL A 374 0.05 -6.47 -6.03
C VAL A 374 1.00 -6.03 -7.15
N LEU A 375 1.33 -4.73 -7.17
CA LEU A 375 2.30 -4.16 -8.12
C LEU A 375 3.72 -4.66 -7.84
N SER A 376 4.35 -5.21 -8.86
CA SER A 376 5.76 -5.61 -8.86
C SER A 376 6.36 -5.45 -10.26
N TRP A 377 7.66 -5.72 -10.43
CA TRP A 377 8.32 -5.71 -11.74
C TRP A 377 7.72 -6.71 -12.75
N ASP A 378 6.97 -7.72 -12.29
CA ASP A 378 6.32 -8.76 -13.10
C ASP A 378 4.78 -8.63 -13.15
N ASN A 379 4.21 -7.61 -12.51
CA ASN A 379 2.75 -7.39 -12.55
C ASN A 379 2.41 -5.90 -12.47
N LYS A 380 1.92 -5.35 -13.57
CA LYS A 380 1.52 -3.94 -13.73
C LYS A 380 0.02 -3.72 -13.65
N PHE A 381 -0.82 -4.77 -13.59
CA PHE A 381 -2.29 -4.63 -13.61
C PHE A 381 -2.85 -3.59 -12.62
N PRO A 382 -2.54 -3.62 -11.31
CA PRO A 382 -3.14 -2.68 -10.35
C PRO A 382 -2.68 -1.23 -10.56
N ALA A 383 -1.51 -1.02 -11.19
CA ALA A 383 -1.01 0.30 -11.55
C ALA A 383 -1.63 0.82 -12.86
N ALA A 384 -1.66 0.00 -13.90
CA ALA A 384 -2.23 0.35 -15.20
C ALA A 384 -3.74 0.61 -15.12
N MET A 385 -4.48 -0.20 -14.34
CA MET A 385 -5.90 0.06 -14.08
C MET A 385 -6.12 1.37 -13.31
N LEU A 386 -5.24 1.73 -12.36
CA LEU A 386 -5.33 3.02 -11.65
C LEU A 386 -5.07 4.21 -12.59
N LEU A 387 -4.05 4.13 -13.46
CA LEU A 387 -3.76 5.17 -14.46
C LEU A 387 -4.95 5.41 -15.40
N LEU A 388 -5.59 4.35 -15.90
CA LEU A 388 -6.78 4.39 -16.76
C LEU A 388 -8.02 4.87 -15.99
N THR A 389 -8.15 4.49 -14.72
CA THR A 389 -9.19 4.98 -13.81
C THR A 389 -9.12 6.50 -13.64
N ARG A 390 -7.90 7.05 -13.50
CA ARG A 390 -7.66 8.50 -13.47
C ARG A 390 -8.00 9.17 -14.80
N MET A 391 -7.66 8.56 -15.95
CA MET A 391 -8.09 9.10 -17.25
C MET A 391 -9.61 9.22 -17.33
N ARG A 392 -10.36 8.21 -16.89
CA ARG A 392 -11.84 8.26 -16.84
C ARG A 392 -12.34 9.41 -15.98
N MET A 393 -11.75 9.57 -14.79
CA MET A 393 -12.16 10.56 -13.79
C MET A 393 -11.80 12.01 -14.15
N VAL A 394 -10.72 12.23 -14.91
CA VAL A 394 -10.19 13.57 -15.22
C VAL A 394 -10.47 14.00 -16.66
N LEU A 395 -10.35 13.09 -17.63
CA LEU A 395 -10.49 13.39 -19.06
C LEU A 395 -11.86 12.98 -19.64
N ASN A 396 -12.57 12.07 -18.96
CA ASN A 396 -13.89 11.53 -19.35
C ASN A 396 -14.06 11.30 -20.87
N PRO A 397 -13.24 10.44 -21.50
CA PRO A 397 -13.18 10.32 -22.97
C PRO A 397 -14.42 9.65 -23.61
N GLY A 398 -15.44 9.28 -22.82
CA GLY A 398 -16.74 8.84 -23.31
C GLY A 398 -16.72 7.54 -24.13
N TYR A 399 -17.66 7.43 -25.05
CA TYR A 399 -17.77 6.30 -25.99
C TYR A 399 -16.64 6.34 -27.04
N PRO A 400 -16.03 5.20 -27.44
CA PRO A 400 -16.33 3.82 -27.04
C PRO A 400 -15.60 3.31 -25.79
N TYR A 401 -14.85 4.18 -25.10
CA TYR A 401 -13.89 3.79 -24.05
C TYR A 401 -14.54 3.52 -22.68
N GLU A 402 -15.64 4.21 -22.36
CA GLU A 402 -16.25 4.28 -21.02
C GLU A 402 -16.58 2.92 -20.40
N GLU A 403 -17.04 1.91 -21.14
CA GLU A 403 -17.38 0.60 -20.58
C GLU A 403 -16.14 -0.08 -19.93
N MET A 404 -15.04 -0.15 -20.69
CA MET A 404 -13.79 -0.74 -20.21
C MET A 404 -13.13 0.13 -19.14
N LEU A 405 -13.18 1.47 -19.28
CA LEU A 405 -12.67 2.39 -18.26
C LEU A 405 -13.44 2.28 -16.94
N LYS A 406 -14.76 2.09 -16.98
CA LYS A 406 -15.61 1.84 -15.80
C LYS A 406 -15.30 0.48 -15.17
N SER A 407 -14.98 -0.53 -15.98
CA SER A 407 -14.49 -1.82 -15.49
C SER A 407 -13.16 -1.66 -14.73
N TYR A 408 -12.19 -0.92 -15.27
CA TYR A 408 -10.93 -0.62 -14.57
C TYR A 408 -11.14 0.20 -13.28
N HIS A 409 -12.08 1.15 -13.27
CA HIS A 409 -12.45 1.90 -12.06
C HIS A 409 -12.97 0.96 -10.96
N ASN A 410 -13.86 0.02 -11.30
CA ASN A 410 -14.38 -0.98 -10.37
C ASN A 410 -13.28 -1.91 -9.84
N LEU A 411 -12.44 -2.48 -10.73
CA LEU A 411 -11.33 -3.36 -10.34
C LEU A 411 -10.28 -2.64 -9.48
N THR A 412 -9.98 -1.38 -9.78
CA THR A 412 -9.12 -0.52 -8.95
C THR A 412 -9.72 -0.32 -7.57
N GLY A 413 -11.03 -0.04 -7.47
CA GLY A 413 -11.74 0.07 -6.19
C GLY A 413 -11.68 -1.21 -5.35
N LEU A 414 -11.84 -2.38 -5.98
CA LEU A 414 -11.70 -3.69 -5.33
C LEU A 414 -10.26 -3.96 -4.88
N THR A 415 -9.27 -3.56 -5.68
CA THR A 415 -7.83 -3.66 -5.35
C THR A 415 -7.48 -2.78 -4.14
N MET A 416 -7.94 -1.53 -4.07
CA MET A 416 -7.71 -0.69 -2.90
C MET A 416 -8.44 -1.20 -1.65
N CYS A 417 -9.57 -1.91 -1.83
CA CYS A 417 -10.23 -2.60 -0.72
C CYS A 417 -9.44 -3.82 -0.24
N SER A 418 -8.83 -4.62 -1.12
CA SER A 418 -8.08 -5.82 -0.70
C SER A 418 -6.85 -5.48 0.15
N TYR A 419 -6.26 -4.30 -0.05
CA TYR A 419 -5.19 -3.74 0.81
C TYR A 419 -5.64 -3.32 2.23
N LEU A 420 -6.92 -3.46 2.61
CA LEU A 420 -7.43 -3.13 3.95
C LEU A 420 -7.72 -4.39 4.77
N GLN A 421 -7.12 -4.46 5.96
CA GLN A 421 -7.19 -5.61 6.89
C GLN A 421 -8.60 -6.19 7.10
N ARG A 422 -9.64 -5.35 7.10
CA ARG A 422 -11.05 -5.74 7.27
C ARG A 422 -11.62 -6.68 6.19
N TYR A 423 -10.93 -6.87 5.06
CA TYR A 423 -11.34 -7.78 3.98
C TYR A 423 -10.49 -9.07 3.94
N ASN A 424 -9.44 -9.17 4.76
CA ASN A 424 -8.65 -10.39 4.98
C ASN A 424 -8.10 -11.09 3.70
N VAL A 425 -7.85 -10.34 2.62
CA VAL A 425 -7.35 -10.88 1.33
C VAL A 425 -5.85 -11.21 1.39
N PHE A 426 -5.11 -10.44 2.19
CA PHE A 426 -3.71 -10.68 2.51
C PHE A 426 -3.56 -10.95 4.01
N ASN A 427 -2.49 -11.62 4.42
CA ASN A 427 -2.17 -11.82 5.84
C ASN A 427 -1.70 -10.50 6.48
N TRP A 428 -1.79 -10.39 7.81
CA TRP A 428 -1.37 -9.18 8.54
C TRP A 428 -0.61 -9.53 9.82
N THR A 429 0.47 -8.81 10.10
CA THR A 429 1.17 -8.81 11.40
C THR A 429 1.14 -7.40 11.98
N GLN A 430 0.63 -7.24 13.21
CA GLN A 430 0.59 -5.97 13.96
C GLN A 430 0.02 -4.74 13.20
N GLY A 431 -0.79 -4.95 12.15
CA GLY A 431 -1.35 -3.87 11.31
C GLY A 431 -0.55 -3.53 10.05
N ILE A 432 0.40 -4.39 9.67
CA ILE A 432 1.17 -4.34 8.41
C ILE A 432 0.76 -5.54 7.53
N LEU A 433 0.73 -5.35 6.21
CA LEU A 433 0.35 -6.37 5.22
C LEU A 433 1.50 -7.37 4.98
N VAL A 434 1.17 -8.66 4.81
CA VAL A 434 2.15 -9.75 4.75
C VAL A 434 1.92 -10.66 3.53
N GLY A 435 2.98 -10.85 2.77
CA GLY A 435 3.12 -11.85 1.70
C GLY A 435 4.51 -12.47 1.74
N LYS A 436 4.66 -13.71 1.25
CA LYS A 436 5.95 -14.42 1.26
C LYS A 436 6.93 -13.80 0.25
N SER A 437 8.17 -13.58 0.72
CA SER A 437 9.35 -13.04 0.02
C SER A 437 9.19 -11.69 -0.72
N LYS A 438 10.30 -10.93 -0.81
CA LYS A 438 10.37 -9.54 -1.32
C LYS A 438 9.27 -8.62 -0.72
N GLN A 439 8.94 -8.83 0.57
CA GLN A 439 7.73 -8.29 1.23
C GLN A 439 7.70 -6.76 1.30
N LEU A 440 8.78 -6.11 1.75
CA LEU A 440 8.79 -4.65 1.98
C LEU A 440 8.59 -3.85 0.68
N ALA A 441 9.15 -4.33 -0.44
CA ALA A 441 8.93 -3.74 -1.77
C ALA A 441 7.46 -3.82 -2.19
N LYS A 442 6.82 -5.00 -2.03
CA LYS A 442 5.39 -5.19 -2.31
C LYS A 442 4.49 -4.24 -1.49
N ILE A 443 4.76 -4.10 -0.18
CA ILE A 443 4.01 -3.16 0.68
C ILE A 443 4.23 -1.70 0.22
N SER A 444 5.48 -1.33 -0.11
CA SER A 444 5.82 0.02 -0.58
C SER A 444 5.06 0.38 -1.87
N SER A 445 5.00 -0.54 -2.83
CA SER A 445 4.21 -0.40 -4.06
C SER A 445 2.72 -0.22 -3.78
N SER A 446 2.13 -1.02 -2.88
CA SER A 446 0.73 -0.84 -2.46
C SER A 446 0.49 0.50 -1.74
N CYS A 447 1.42 0.96 -0.90
CA CYS A 447 1.34 2.27 -0.24
C CYS A 447 1.34 3.42 -1.24
N PHE A 448 2.21 3.36 -2.27
CA PHE A 448 2.27 4.32 -3.36
C PHE A 448 0.94 4.34 -4.15
N LEU A 449 0.47 3.18 -4.64
CA LEU A 449 -0.78 3.10 -5.39
C LEU A 449 -2.00 3.60 -4.61
N THR A 450 -2.10 3.25 -3.32
CA THR A 450 -3.22 3.71 -2.47
C THR A 450 -3.15 5.23 -2.23
N SER A 451 -1.95 5.81 -2.20
CA SER A 451 -1.75 7.26 -2.08
C SER A 451 -2.21 8.00 -3.34
N VAL A 452 -1.77 7.56 -4.52
CA VAL A 452 -2.19 8.12 -5.81
C VAL A 452 -3.71 7.96 -6.03
N CYS A 453 -4.27 6.80 -5.68
CA CYS A 453 -5.71 6.56 -5.77
C CYS A 453 -6.53 7.47 -4.82
N ARG A 454 -6.03 7.72 -3.61
CA ARG A 454 -6.65 8.67 -2.68
C ARG A 454 -6.64 10.09 -3.24
N GLU A 455 -5.52 10.54 -3.81
CA GLU A 455 -5.40 11.91 -4.35
C GLU A 455 -6.29 12.11 -5.60
N ALA A 456 -6.38 11.12 -6.49
CA ALA A 456 -7.31 11.15 -7.63
C ALA A 456 -8.78 11.27 -7.21
N ASN A 457 -9.19 10.57 -6.14
CA ASN A 457 -10.54 10.68 -5.58
C ASN A 457 -10.80 12.05 -4.92
N ILE A 458 -9.82 12.58 -4.16
CA ILE A 458 -9.93 13.91 -3.56
C ILE A 458 -10.10 14.99 -4.63
N LEU A 459 -9.35 14.90 -5.73
CA LEU A 459 -9.42 15.84 -6.86
C LEU A 459 -10.86 15.93 -7.43
N VAL A 460 -11.49 14.78 -7.70
CA VAL A 460 -12.88 14.71 -8.17
C VAL A 460 -13.86 15.26 -7.13
N MET A 461 -13.66 14.99 -5.84
CA MET A 461 -14.51 15.53 -4.77
C MET A 461 -14.38 17.06 -4.61
N THR A 462 -13.21 17.65 -4.89
CA THR A 462 -13.04 19.11 -4.87
C THR A 462 -13.66 19.82 -6.07
N PHE A 463 -13.75 19.17 -7.24
CA PHE A 463 -14.46 19.72 -8.40
C PHE A 463 -15.97 19.43 -8.36
N SER A 464 -16.38 18.27 -7.83
CA SER A 464 -17.78 17.86 -7.69
C SER A 464 -18.36 18.30 -6.35
N ARG A 465 -18.91 19.52 -6.27
CA ARG A 465 -19.58 20.03 -5.05
C ARG A 465 -20.75 19.13 -4.61
N GLY A 466 -20.49 18.24 -3.65
CA GLY A 466 -21.47 17.35 -3.02
C GLY A 466 -21.00 16.86 -1.64
N PRO A 467 -21.91 16.39 -0.76
CA PRO A 467 -21.58 16.09 0.64
C PRO A 467 -20.76 14.80 0.84
N ASP A 468 -20.02 14.77 1.96
CA ASP A 468 -18.94 13.84 2.28
C ASP A 468 -19.40 12.46 2.82
N PRO A 469 -18.95 11.33 2.21
CA PRO A 469 -19.05 9.99 2.80
C PRO A 469 -17.80 9.62 3.63
N ALA A 470 -17.61 10.30 4.76
CA ALA A 470 -16.48 10.10 5.69
C ALA A 470 -16.46 8.71 6.36
N GLY A 471 -15.93 7.69 5.68
CA GLY A 471 -15.89 6.32 6.21
C GLY A 471 -14.66 5.49 5.79
N PRO A 472 -14.53 5.07 4.52
CA PRO A 472 -13.45 4.18 4.10
C PRO A 472 -12.10 4.91 3.99
N TRP A 473 -12.08 6.06 3.33
CA TRP A 473 -10.86 6.75 2.90
C TRP A 473 -10.04 7.35 4.05
N THR A 474 -10.69 7.82 5.11
CA THR A 474 -10.05 8.25 6.36
C THR A 474 -9.39 7.08 7.11
N ARG A 475 -9.93 5.86 6.98
CA ARG A 475 -9.30 4.65 7.56
C ARG A 475 -8.18 4.14 6.68
N ALA A 476 -8.33 4.19 5.35
CA ALA A 476 -7.22 3.96 4.42
C ALA A 476 -6.03 4.88 4.73
N LYS A 477 -6.25 6.19 4.93
CA LYS A 477 -5.21 7.15 5.39
C LYS A 477 -4.49 6.67 6.66
N SER A 478 -5.19 6.06 7.62
CA SER A 478 -4.56 5.51 8.84
C SER A 478 -3.81 4.19 8.61
N SER A 479 -4.29 3.33 7.71
CA SER A 479 -3.67 2.03 7.41
C SER A 479 -2.43 2.18 6.52
N ILE A 480 -2.51 3.04 5.49
CA ILE A 480 -1.38 3.54 4.72
C ILE A 480 -0.35 4.10 5.70
N ARG A 481 -0.73 5.07 6.56
CA ARG A 481 0.22 5.71 7.49
C ARG A 481 0.92 4.72 8.45
N ARG A 482 0.29 3.61 8.85
CA ARG A 482 0.94 2.54 9.64
C ARG A 482 1.98 1.77 8.83
N GLN A 483 1.61 1.27 7.64
CA GLN A 483 2.54 0.60 6.72
C GLN A 483 3.70 1.52 6.33
N CYS A 484 3.38 2.78 6.02
CA CYS A 484 4.30 3.87 5.74
C CYS A 484 5.31 4.14 6.87
N SER A 485 4.87 4.33 8.12
CA SER A 485 5.80 4.57 9.23
C SER A 485 6.62 3.33 9.59
N PHE A 486 6.11 2.11 9.37
CA PHE A 486 6.91 0.89 9.49
C PHE A 486 8.01 0.79 8.41
N LEU A 487 7.78 1.38 7.24
CA LEU A 487 8.73 1.43 6.12
C LEU A 487 9.60 2.70 6.09
N GLY A 488 9.31 3.72 6.91
CA GLY A 488 9.93 5.05 6.82
C GLY A 488 9.54 5.86 5.57
N ILE A 489 8.38 5.58 4.94
CA ILE A 489 7.92 6.19 3.68
C ILE A 489 6.48 6.67 3.84
N SER A 490 6.18 7.96 4.06
CA SER A 490 4.79 8.45 4.11
C SER A 490 4.50 9.67 3.24
N PHE A 491 3.51 9.54 2.36
CA PHE A 491 2.93 10.65 1.61
C PHE A 491 1.96 11.44 2.50
N ARG A 492 2.33 12.68 2.85
CA ARG A 492 1.40 13.69 3.37
C ARG A 492 0.68 14.40 2.22
#